data_AF-A0A3D1WES5-F1
#
_entry.id   AF-A0A3D1WES5-F1
#
_cell.length_a   1.000
_cell.length_b   1.000
_cell.length_c   1.000
_cell.angle_alpha   90.00
_cell.angle_beta   90.00
_cell.angle_gamma   90.00
#
_symmetry.space_group_name_H-M   'P 1'
#
loop_
_entity.id
_entity.type
_entity.pdbx_description
1 polymer ?
#
loop_
_entity_poly.entity_id
_entity_poly.type
_entity_poly.pdbx_seq_one_letter_code
_entity_poly.pdbx_strand_id
1 'polypeptide(L)'
;MSQPLADLDELVLKCRDERAKSYIAEAVACYKVGAFRSSVVACWIAVCFDVIDKLRELALAGDAEAEKKLRNSSPYGPATT
;
A
#
# COMPACT_ATOMS: atom_id res chain seq x y z
N MET A 1 -20.53 10.94 -9.20
CA MET A 1 -19.96 9.73 -9.84
C MET A 1 -20.29 8.53 -8.98
N SER A 2 -21.46 7.94 -9.15
CA SER A 2 -21.78 6.63 -8.54
C SER A 2 -21.16 5.57 -9.42
N GLN A 3 -19.95 5.10 -9.08
CA GLN A 3 -19.42 3.90 -9.73
C GLN A 3 -20.36 2.73 -9.42
N PRO A 4 -20.60 1.82 -10.37
CA PRO A 4 -21.22 0.53 -10.07
C PRO A 4 -20.50 -0.12 -8.89
N LEU A 5 -21.20 -0.89 -8.06
CA LEU A 5 -20.58 -1.75 -7.05
C LEU A 5 -19.57 -2.66 -7.77
N ALA A 6 -18.29 -2.30 -7.70
CA ALA A 6 -17.22 -3.05 -8.30
C ALA A 6 -16.95 -4.27 -7.42
N ASP A 7 -16.80 -5.43 -8.06
CA ASP A 7 -16.44 -6.66 -7.35
C ASP A 7 -15.06 -6.48 -6.69
N LEU A 8 -14.92 -6.92 -5.44
CA LEU A 8 -13.68 -6.72 -4.69
C LEU A 8 -12.49 -7.47 -5.33
N ASP A 9 -12.72 -8.64 -5.92
CA ASP A 9 -11.66 -9.36 -6.64
C ASP A 9 -11.26 -8.60 -7.91
N GLU A 10 -12.21 -7.97 -8.60
CA GLU A 10 -11.91 -7.10 -9.74
C GLU A 10 -11.05 -5.89 -9.33
N LEU A 11 -11.30 -5.32 -8.15
CA LEU A 11 -10.47 -4.24 -7.61
C LEU A 11 -9.05 -4.71 -7.24
N VAL A 12 -8.91 -5.93 -6.70
CA VAL A 12 -7.59 -6.53 -6.42
C VAL A 12 -6.78 -6.67 -7.71
N LEU A 13 -7.41 -7.05 -8.83
CA LEU A 13 -6.75 -7.17 -10.14
C LEU A 13 -6.25 -5.83 -10.70
N LYS A 14 -6.79 -4.69 -10.25
CA LYS A 14 -6.33 -3.35 -10.66
C LYS A 14 -5.09 -2.89 -9.89
N CYS A 15 -4.66 -3.63 -8.86
CA CYS A 15 -3.44 -3.33 -8.14
C CYS A 15 -2.21 -3.70 -9.00
N ARG A 16 -1.38 -2.69 -9.32
CA ARG A 16 -0.21 -2.83 -10.18
C ARG A 16 0.96 -3.53 -9.49
N ASP A 17 1.19 -3.23 -8.22
CA ASP A 17 2.29 -3.81 -7.46
C ASP A 17 1.88 -5.16 -6.87
N GLU A 18 2.66 -6.20 -7.14
CA GLU A 18 2.32 -7.57 -6.73
C GLU A 18 2.37 -7.76 -5.21
N ARG A 19 3.19 -6.99 -4.47
CA ARG A 19 3.23 -7.07 -3.01
C ARG A 19 1.99 -6.41 -2.41
N ALA A 20 1.67 -5.18 -2.82
CA ALA A 20 0.46 -4.47 -2.42
C ALA A 20 -0.79 -5.29 -2.76
N LYS A 21 -0.80 -5.94 -3.94
CA LYS A 21 -1.88 -6.86 -4.37
C LYS A 21 -2.06 -8.04 -3.43
N SER A 22 -0.97 -8.64 -2.94
CA SER A 22 -1.04 -9.75 -1.98
C SER A 22 -1.66 -9.31 -0.65
N TYR A 23 -1.29 -8.13 -0.13
CA TYR A 23 -1.83 -7.60 1.12
C TYR A 23 -3.32 -7.26 1.02
N ILE A 24 -3.74 -6.62 -0.08
CA ILE A 24 -5.16 -6.28 -0.26
C ILE A 24 -6.01 -7.53 -0.54
N ALA A 25 -5.46 -8.56 -1.20
CA ALA A 25 -6.14 -9.84 -1.39
C ALA A 25 -6.44 -10.54 -0.05
N GLU A 26 -5.52 -10.46 0.92
CA GLU A 26 -5.75 -10.97 2.28
C GLU A 26 -6.89 -10.20 2.98
N ALA A 27 -6.92 -8.87 2.85
CA ALA A 27 -8.00 -8.06 3.40
C ALA A 27 -9.37 -8.43 2.82
N VAL A 28 -9.44 -8.71 1.51
CA VAL A 28 -10.65 -9.19 0.83
C VAL A 28 -11.04 -10.59 1.29
N ALA A 29 -10.07 -11.49 1.48
CA ALA A 29 -10.33 -12.83 2.00
C ALA A 29 -10.95 -12.77 3.41
N CYS A 30 -10.41 -11.93 4.31
CA CYS A 30 -10.99 -11.68 5.62
C CYS A 30 -12.42 -11.13 5.54
N TYR A 31 -12.68 -10.22 4.60
CA TYR A 31 -14.01 -9.64 4.40
C TYR A 31 -15.03 -10.72 4.02
N LYS A 32 -14.68 -11.59 3.06
CA LYS A 32 -15.56 -12.64 2.53
C LYS A 32 -15.96 -13.69 3.57
N VAL A 33 -15.13 -13.93 4.57
CA VAL A 33 -15.43 -14.87 5.67
C VAL A 33 -16.05 -14.20 6.90
N GLY A 34 -16.37 -12.89 6.83
CA GLY A 34 -16.98 -12.14 7.94
C GLY A 34 -15.99 -11.69 9.03
N ALA A 35 -14.69 -11.85 8.82
CA ALA A 35 -13.64 -11.41 9.75
C ALA A 35 -13.35 -9.91 9.58
N PHE A 36 -14.35 -9.06 9.82
CA PHE A 36 -14.28 -7.63 9.47
C PHE A 36 -13.18 -6.86 10.22
N ARG A 37 -12.91 -7.18 11.50
CA ARG A 37 -11.82 -6.52 12.23
C ARG A 37 -10.47 -6.80 11.58
N SER A 38 -10.21 -8.06 11.23
CA SER A 38 -8.99 -8.45 10.52
C SER A 38 -8.93 -7.83 9.13
N SER A 39 -10.06 -7.77 8.41
CA SER A 39 -10.14 -7.12 7.10
C SER A 39 -9.74 -5.64 7.14
N VAL A 40 -10.23 -4.88 8.12
CA VAL A 40 -9.86 -3.46 8.29
C VAL A 40 -8.37 -3.31 8.58
N VAL A 41 -7.81 -4.12 9.47
CA VAL A 41 -6.39 -4.07 9.82
C VAL A 41 -5.50 -4.44 8.63
N ALA A 42 -5.83 -5.54 7.93
CA ALA A 42 -5.10 -5.98 6.73
C ALA A 42 -5.18 -4.93 5.60
N CYS A 43 -6.34 -4.31 5.42
CA CYS A 43 -6.51 -3.21 4.45
C CYS A 43 -5.59 -2.03 4.79
N TRP A 44 -5.51 -1.64 6.07
CA TRP A 44 -4.61 -0.57 6.50
C TRP A 44 -3.14 -0.90 6.25
N ILE A 45 -2.72 -2.14 6.55
CA ILE A 45 -1.37 -2.63 6.27
C ILE A 45 -1.07 -2.54 4.76
N ALA A 46 -1.99 -3.02 3.91
CA ALA A 46 -1.85 -2.96 2.46
C ALA A 46 -1.64 -1.51 1.97
N VAL A 47 -2.44 -0.57 2.47
CA VAL A 47 -2.33 0.86 2.12
C VAL A 47 -0.99 1.44 2.57
N CYS A 48 -0.54 1.16 3.79
CA CYS A 48 0.75 1.66 4.27
C CYS A 48 1.91 1.19 3.40
N PHE A 49 1.96 -0.10 3.04
CA PHE A 49 3.02 -0.63 2.19
C PHE A 49 2.94 -0.08 0.76
N ASP A 50 1.76 -0.02 0.16
CA ASP A 50 1.56 0.53 -1.18
C ASP A 50 2.00 2.01 -1.26
N VAL A 51 1.68 2.82 -0.25
CA VAL A 51 2.11 4.23 -0.19
C VAL A 51 3.63 4.34 -0.01
N ILE A 52 4.23 3.51 0.83
CA ILE A 52 5.69 3.52 1.04
C ILE A 52 6.42 3.11 -0.24
N ASP A 53 5.95 2.09 -0.95
CA ASP A 53 6.59 1.62 -2.18
C ASP A 53 6.44 2.65 -3.31
N LYS A 54 5.27 3.30 -3.45
CA LYS A 54 5.10 4.43 -4.37
C LYS A 54 6.01 5.61 -4.04
N LEU A 55 6.21 5.90 -2.75
CA LEU A 55 7.15 6.93 -2.31
C LEU A 55 8.60 6.58 -2.69
N ARG A 56 8.99 5.31 -2.58
CA ARG A 56 10.29 4.80 -3.04
C ARG A 56 10.45 4.90 -4.55
N GLU A 57 9.42 4.55 -5.32
CA GLU A 57 9.43 4.71 -6.78
C GLU A 57 9.64 6.17 -7.19
N LEU A 58 8.93 7.11 -6.55
CA LEU A 58 9.11 8.55 -6.81
C LEU A 58 10.53 9.02 -6.49
N ALA A 59 11.09 8.60 -5.36
CA ALA A 59 12.46 8.94 -5.00
C ALA A 59 13.47 8.36 -6.00
N LEU A 60 13.30 7.11 -6.43
CA LEU A 60 14.13 6.48 -7.46
C LEU A 60 14.02 7.18 -8.83
N ALA A 61 12.88 7.82 -9.11
CA ALA A 61 12.67 8.64 -10.30
C ALA A 61 13.26 10.07 -10.17
N GLY A 62 13.89 10.41 -9.04
CA GLY A 62 14.56 11.69 -8.81
C GLY A 62 13.68 12.77 -8.18
N ASP A 63 12.54 12.42 -7.57
CA ASP A 63 11.73 13.38 -6.81
C ASP A 63 12.41 13.75 -5.48
N ALA A 64 12.88 15.00 -5.39
CA ALA A 64 13.63 15.51 -4.24
C ALA A 64 12.83 15.54 -2.92
N GLU A 65 11.51 15.73 -2.99
CA GLU A 65 10.68 15.72 -1.79
C GLU A 65 10.41 14.29 -1.32
N ALA A 66 10.24 13.34 -2.24
CA ALA A 66 10.14 11.92 -1.91
C ALA A 66 11.42 11.39 -1.24
N GLU A 67 12.59 11.72 -1.79
CA GLU A 67 13.89 11.39 -1.19
C GLU A 67 14.04 11.96 0.22
N LYS A 68 13.65 13.22 0.42
CA LYS A 68 13.69 13.88 1.73
C LYS A 68 12.76 13.21 2.73
N LYS A 69 11.55 12.83 2.31
CA LYS A 69 10.58 12.15 3.17
C LYS A 69 11.06 10.75 3.58
N LEU A 70 11.66 9.98 2.67
CA LEU A 70 12.24 8.67 2.98
C LEU A 70 13.44 8.76 3.93
N ARG A 71 14.31 9.75 3.73
CA ARG A 71 15.45 9.99 4.63
C ARG A 71 15.00 10.29 6.06
N ASN A 72 13.93 11.06 6.21
CA ASN A 72 13.41 11.47 7.52
C ASN A 72 12.56 10.38 8.20
N SER A 73 11.99 9.43 7.45
CA SER A 73 11.19 8.33 8.00
C SER A 73 12.02 7.13 8.45
N SER A 74 13.30 7.07 8.08
CA SER A 74 14.22 6.07 8.62
C SER A 74 14.53 6.38 10.10
N PRO A 75 14.27 5.44 11.03
CA PRO A 75 14.71 5.58 12.43
C PRO A 75 16.24 5.58 12.56
N TYR A 76 16.94 5.16 11.50
CA TYR A 76 18.38 5.32 11.33
C TYR A 76 18.59 6.49 10.38
N GLY A 77 18.88 7.68 10.91
CA GLY A 77 19.22 8.87 10.13
C GLY A 77 20.33 8.60 9.09
N PRO A 78 20.62 9.56 8.20
CA PRO A 78 21.53 9.33 7.07
C PRO A 78 22.82 8.70 7.58
N ALA A 79 23.26 7.60 6.94
CA ALA A 79 24.58 7.05 7.17
C ALA A 79 25.59 8.15 6.85
N THR A 80 26.04 8.85 7.89
CA THR A 80 27.12 9.84 7.80
C THR A 80 28.35 9.11 7.32
N THR A 81 28.69 9.32 6.06
CA THR A 81 30.03 9.12 5.50
C THR A 81 30.31 10.28 4.58
#